data_AF-S8FFM4-F1
#
_entry.id   AF-S8FFM4-F1
#
_cell.length_a   1.000
_cell.length_b   1.000
_cell.length_c   1.000
_cell.angle_alpha   90.00
_cell.angle_beta   90.00
_cell.angle_gamma   90.00
#
_symmetry.space_group_name_H-M   'P 1'
#
loop_
_entity.id
_entity.type
_entity.pdbx_description
1 polymer ?
#
loop_
_entity_poly.entity_id
_entity_poly.type
_entity_poly.pdbx_seq_one_letter_code
_entity_poly.pdbx_strand_id
1 'polypeptide(L)'
;MWFRRGEEIMGVLCGWDLAEDQENDAGKGKGDSAALRESQHLAGLRLNQQKPAQPAEDEETPRYRTGTGPFMAVDLLLERIPPIHKYRHDLESFFYVYVCAAATYHPDCEEKIQALPQWDLQSLDMIGENKAYRFFFLSNAYTGVFEDAHPEFRAVIDGPLFELYYIFLEIEHQYVQAQRMLIRAKRTGDSESVQEKVAELEKERDRIATYERFMEILGEPLK
;
A
#
# COMPACT_ATOMS: atom_id res chain seq x y z
N MET A 1 5.81 -7.33 0.93
CA MET A 1 7.27 -7.52 1.02
C MET A 1 7.51 -8.72 0.17
N TRP A 2 8.45 -8.67 -0.76
CA TRP A 2 8.76 -9.88 -1.52
C TRP A 2 9.16 -10.97 -0.53
N PHE A 3 8.41 -12.07 -0.53
CA PHE A 3 8.77 -13.25 0.21
C PHE A 3 9.89 -13.93 -0.57
N ARG A 4 11.08 -14.01 0.02
CA ARG A 4 12.28 -14.52 -0.64
C ARG A 4 12.81 -15.76 0.05
N ARG A 5 13.32 -16.71 -0.74
CA ARG A 5 14.11 -17.85 -0.26
C ARG A 5 15.51 -17.75 -0.87
N GLY A 6 16.43 -17.11 -0.16
CA GLY A 6 17.71 -16.69 -0.74
C GLY A 6 17.49 -15.47 -1.64
N GLU A 7 17.95 -15.55 -2.89
CA GLU A 7 17.77 -14.48 -3.90
C GLU A 7 16.44 -14.60 -4.67
N GLU A 8 15.83 -15.79 -4.66
CA GLU A 8 14.59 -16.08 -5.39
C GLU A 8 13.36 -15.46 -4.70
N ILE A 9 12.50 -14.81 -5.50
CA ILE A 9 11.19 -14.31 -5.06
C ILE A 9 10.16 -15.44 -5.17
N MET A 10 9.69 -15.91 -4.02
CA MET A 10 8.70 -16.98 -3.89
C MET A 10 7.27 -16.46 -3.86
N GLY A 11 7.07 -15.17 -3.57
CA GLY A 11 5.75 -14.57 -3.49
C GLY A 11 5.77 -13.15 -2.94
N VAL A 12 4.58 -12.65 -2.58
CA VAL A 12 4.36 -11.31 -2.04
C VAL A 12 3.67 -11.44 -0.69
N LEU A 13 4.26 -10.85 0.35
CA LEU A 13 3.60 -10.62 1.64
C LEU A 13 2.80 -9.31 1.54
N CYS A 14 1.52 -9.36 1.80
CA CYS A 14 0.71 -8.16 1.96
C CYS A 14 0.43 -7.94 3.45
N GLY A 15 0.10 -6.70 3.85
CA GLY A 15 -0.28 -6.40 5.24
C GLY A 15 -1.51 -7.20 5.72
N TRP A 16 -2.22 -7.85 4.79
CA TRP A 16 -3.32 -8.78 5.04
C TRP A 16 -2.85 -10.03 5.78
N ASP A 17 -1.62 -10.48 5.54
CA ASP A 17 -0.99 -11.63 6.23
C ASP A 17 -0.48 -11.27 7.64
N LEU A 18 -0.46 -9.97 7.96
CA LEU A 18 0.03 -9.40 9.23
C LEU A 18 -1.07 -8.69 10.03
N ALA A 19 -2.32 -8.74 9.55
CA ALA A 19 -3.46 -8.18 10.26
C ALA A 19 -3.77 -9.09 11.46
N GLU A 20 -3.32 -8.71 12.66
CA GLU A 20 -3.88 -9.26 13.90
C GLU A 20 -5.32 -8.77 14.05
N ASP A 21 -6.23 -9.67 14.43
CA ASP A 21 -7.60 -9.35 14.82
C ASP A 21 -7.56 -8.37 16.01
N GLN A 22 -7.58 -7.08 15.74
CA GLN A 22 -7.86 -6.09 16.77
C GLN A 22 -9.36 -6.03 16.99
N GLU A 23 -9.88 -7.04 17.70
CA GLU A 23 -11.18 -6.91 18.35
C GLU A 23 -11.14 -5.66 19.24
N ASN A 24 -12.15 -4.81 19.06
CA ASN A 24 -12.42 -3.67 19.91
C ASN A 24 -12.51 -4.12 21.37
N ASP A 25 -11.46 -3.91 22.16
CA ASP A 25 -11.58 -4.06 23.62
C ASP A 25 -11.17 -2.78 24.36
N ALA A 26 -12.15 -1.89 24.40
CA ALA A 26 -12.23 -0.88 25.43
C ALA A 26 -12.60 -1.57 26.76
N GLY A 27 -11.61 -2.01 27.55
CA GLY A 27 -11.81 -2.15 29.00
C GLY A 27 -11.13 -3.32 29.71
N LYS A 28 -10.02 -2.99 30.39
CA LYS A 28 -9.59 -3.52 31.71
C LYS A 28 -9.86 -5.00 32.03
N GLY A 29 -8.77 -5.77 32.14
CA GLY A 29 -8.77 -6.99 32.96
C GLY A 29 -7.40 -7.63 33.10
N LYS A 30 -6.67 -7.29 34.17
CA LYS A 30 -5.51 -8.06 34.66
C LYS A 30 -5.96 -9.49 35.00
N GLY A 31 -5.27 -10.50 34.49
CA GLY A 31 -5.44 -11.88 34.92
C GLY A 31 -4.38 -12.80 34.32
N ASP A 32 -3.35 -13.10 35.13
CA ASP A 32 -2.42 -14.21 34.90
C ASP A 32 -3.18 -15.54 34.77
N SER A 33 -2.88 -16.33 33.73
CA SER A 33 -2.41 -17.73 33.90
C SER A 33 -2.15 -18.44 32.57
N ALA A 34 -0.91 -18.92 32.49
CA ALA A 34 -0.31 -19.95 31.65
C ALA A 34 -1.20 -21.11 31.14
N ALA A 35 -0.90 -21.55 29.91
CA ALA A 35 -0.48 -22.93 29.56
C ALA A 35 -0.02 -22.95 28.08
N LEU A 36 1.29 -22.93 27.77
CA LEU A 36 2.24 -24.05 27.72
C LEU A 36 2.06 -24.98 26.50
N ARG A 37 2.98 -24.89 25.53
CA ARG A 37 3.77 -25.96 24.87
C ARG A 37 4.47 -25.41 23.62
N GLU A 38 5.70 -25.74 23.25
CA GLU A 38 6.81 -26.48 23.86
C GLU A 38 7.99 -26.27 22.89
N SER A 39 9.16 -25.84 23.36
CA SER A 39 10.42 -26.00 22.62
C SER A 39 11.57 -25.94 23.62
N GLN A 40 12.04 -27.14 23.99
CA GLN A 40 13.25 -27.33 24.77
C GLN A 40 14.46 -27.26 23.82
N HIS A 41 15.42 -26.38 24.07
CA HIS A 41 16.80 -26.77 24.40
C HIS A 41 17.71 -25.56 24.69
N LEU A 42 18.63 -25.77 25.66
CA LEU A 42 19.90 -25.08 25.91
C LEU A 42 19.92 -23.73 26.67
N ALA A 43 19.83 -23.89 28.00
CA ALA A 43 20.82 -23.48 29.01
C ALA A 43 21.55 -22.12 28.90
N GLY A 44 21.27 -21.26 29.89
CA GLY A 44 22.29 -20.84 30.86
C GLY A 44 22.84 -19.41 30.76
N LEU A 45 22.23 -18.48 31.51
CA LEU A 45 22.86 -17.61 32.53
C LEU A 45 22.08 -16.29 32.66
N ARG A 46 21.36 -16.15 33.78
CA ARG A 46 20.81 -14.88 34.27
C ARG A 46 21.90 -14.15 35.06
N LEU A 47 22.07 -12.85 34.79
CA LEU A 47 22.54 -11.91 35.80
C LEU A 47 21.66 -10.65 35.77
N ASN A 48 20.94 -10.42 36.86
CA ASN A 48 20.16 -9.22 37.16
C ASN A 48 21.08 -7.99 37.23
N GLN A 49 20.66 -6.85 36.66
CA GLN A 49 20.94 -5.52 37.23
C GLN A 49 19.77 -4.55 36.98
N GLN A 50 19.62 -3.64 37.93
CA GLN A 50 18.44 -2.87 38.27
C GLN A 50 18.08 -1.72 37.31
N LYS A 51 16.78 -1.44 37.31
CA LYS A 51 16.11 -0.23 36.81
C LYS A 51 16.43 0.99 37.69
N PRO A 52 16.64 2.18 37.10
CA PRO A 52 16.15 3.43 37.68
C PRO A 52 15.05 4.07 36.81
N ALA A 53 14.23 4.91 37.44
CA ALA A 53 12.95 5.41 36.93
C ALA A 53 13.04 6.76 36.17
N GLN A 54 12.33 6.82 35.03
CA GLN A 54 11.51 7.92 34.44
C GLN A 54 12.15 9.30 34.14
N PRO A 55 11.77 9.97 33.02
CA PRO A 55 10.44 10.57 32.85
C PRO A 55 9.63 10.01 31.68
N ALA A 56 8.31 10.12 31.80
CA ALA A 56 7.36 9.92 30.72
C ALA A 56 7.57 10.99 29.65
N GLU A 57 8.11 10.59 28.51
CA GLU A 57 7.88 11.28 27.25
C GLU A 57 6.81 10.46 26.55
N ASP A 58 5.64 11.06 26.35
CA ASP A 58 4.70 10.65 25.31
C ASP A 58 5.44 10.81 23.97
N GLU A 59 6.34 9.88 23.67
CA GLU A 59 6.69 9.59 22.30
C GLU A 59 5.41 9.03 21.69
N GLU A 60 4.67 9.88 20.99
CA GLU A 60 3.81 9.42 19.91
C GLU A 60 4.69 8.53 19.04
N THR A 61 4.60 7.21 19.28
CA THR A 61 5.27 6.23 18.45
C THR A 61 4.89 6.58 17.02
N PRO A 62 5.85 6.91 16.13
CA PRO A 62 5.52 7.20 14.75
C PRO A 62 4.67 6.03 14.26
N ARG A 63 3.43 6.31 13.84
CA ARG A 63 2.56 5.30 13.24
C ARG A 63 3.40 4.67 12.14
N TYR A 64 3.82 3.43 12.39
CA TYR A 64 4.70 2.72 11.50
C TYR A 64 4.09 2.82 10.10
N ARG A 65 4.89 3.20 9.09
CA ARG A 65 4.54 2.92 7.69
C ARG A 65 4.57 1.39 7.54
N THR A 66 3.54 0.71 8.06
CA THR A 66 3.30 -0.72 7.87
C THR A 66 2.71 -0.88 6.49
N GLY A 67 3.54 -1.32 5.57
CA GLY A 67 3.22 -1.49 4.16
C GLY A 67 4.53 -1.70 3.43
N THR A 68 4.51 -2.50 2.36
CA THR A 68 5.74 -2.72 1.60
C THR A 68 5.77 -1.75 0.45
N GLY A 69 6.85 -0.95 0.34
CA GLY A 69 7.01 0.10 -0.68
C GLY A 69 6.40 -0.22 -2.04
N PRO A 70 6.74 -1.37 -2.67
CA PRO A 70 6.22 -1.73 -4.00
C PRO A 70 4.69 -1.81 -4.10
N PHE A 71 3.99 -2.11 -3.01
CA PHE A 71 2.55 -2.35 -2.98
C PHE A 71 1.78 -1.29 -2.20
N MET A 72 2.44 -0.30 -1.59
CA MET A 72 1.72 0.79 -0.94
C MET A 72 1.05 1.71 -1.96
N ALA A 73 -0.15 2.18 -1.59
CA ALA A 73 -0.88 3.25 -2.27
C ALA A 73 -0.05 4.54 -2.38
N VAL A 74 -0.27 5.33 -3.44
CA VAL A 74 0.48 6.57 -3.68
C VAL A 74 0.34 7.57 -2.53
N ASP A 75 -0.87 7.74 -1.99
CA ASP A 75 -1.15 8.62 -0.84
C ASP A 75 -0.26 8.27 0.37
N LEU A 76 -0.09 6.97 0.63
CA LEU A 76 0.71 6.47 1.75
C LEU A 76 2.22 6.64 1.53
N LEU A 77 2.66 6.74 0.27
CA LEU A 77 4.06 6.92 -0.11
C LEU A 77 4.48 8.39 -0.06
N LEU A 78 3.67 9.29 -0.62
CA LEU A 78 4.05 10.69 -0.87
C LEU A 78 3.71 11.66 0.26
N GLU A 79 2.78 11.31 1.15
CA GLU A 79 2.42 12.20 2.25
C GLU A 79 3.44 12.15 3.40
N ARG A 80 3.89 13.34 3.82
CA ARG A 80 4.85 13.53 4.94
C ARG A 80 4.25 13.20 6.30
N ILE A 81 2.95 13.45 6.46
CA ILE A 81 2.16 13.01 7.59
C ILE A 81 1.34 11.83 7.07
N PRO A 82 1.50 10.61 7.59
CA PRO A 82 0.77 9.45 7.09
C PRO A 82 -0.74 9.72 7.14
N PRO A 83 -1.45 9.68 6.01
CA PRO A 83 -2.88 9.90 5.98
C PRO A 83 -3.58 8.76 6.72
N ILE A 84 -4.83 9.00 7.10
CA ILE A 84 -5.68 7.94 7.62
C ILE A 84 -5.77 6.86 6.54
N HIS A 85 -5.49 5.60 6.92
CA HIS A 85 -5.62 4.47 6.01
C HIS A 85 -7.10 4.32 5.62
N LYS A 86 -7.37 4.29 4.33
CA LYS A 86 -8.71 4.19 3.77
C LYS A 86 -8.83 2.91 2.94
N TYR A 87 -10.06 2.43 2.78
CA TYR A 87 -10.34 1.23 2.00
C TYR A 87 -9.80 1.28 0.56
N ARG A 88 -9.84 2.45 -0.09
CA ARG A 88 -9.25 2.65 -1.42
C ARG A 88 -7.74 2.32 -1.47
N HIS A 89 -7.01 2.46 -0.37
CA HIS A 89 -5.59 2.14 -0.31
C HIS A 89 -5.36 0.63 -0.35
N ASP A 90 -6.28 -0.17 0.20
CA ASP A 90 -6.21 -1.62 0.12
C ASP A 90 -6.51 -2.10 -1.30
N LEU A 91 -7.49 -1.46 -1.98
CA LEU A 91 -7.77 -1.72 -3.39
C LEU A 91 -6.60 -1.33 -4.30
N GLU A 92 -5.95 -0.18 -4.05
CA GLU A 92 -4.76 0.24 -4.79
C GLU A 92 -3.58 -0.72 -4.53
N SER A 93 -3.44 -1.20 -3.29
CA SER A 93 -2.43 -2.19 -2.95
C SER A 93 -2.64 -3.50 -3.68
N PHE A 94 -3.88 -3.99 -3.77
CA PHE A 94 -4.22 -5.16 -4.58
C PHE A 94 -3.91 -4.90 -6.06
N PHE A 95 -4.27 -3.73 -6.59
CA PHE A 95 -3.96 -3.36 -7.96
C PHE A 95 -2.47 -3.46 -8.26
N TYR A 96 -1.59 -2.97 -7.38
CA TYR A 96 -0.15 -3.13 -7.57
C TYR A 96 0.34 -4.58 -7.51
N VAL A 97 -0.26 -5.42 -6.66
CA VAL A 97 0.02 -6.87 -6.67
C VAL A 97 -0.38 -7.47 -8.02
N TYR A 98 -1.55 -7.09 -8.53
CA TYR A 98 -2.08 -7.60 -9.80
C TYR A 98 -1.22 -7.17 -10.99
N VAL A 99 -0.76 -5.91 -11.00
CA VAL A 99 0.20 -5.39 -11.99
C VAL A 99 1.51 -6.17 -11.92
N CYS A 100 2.09 -6.34 -10.74
CA CYS A 100 3.33 -7.11 -10.58
C CYS A 100 3.17 -8.54 -11.10
N ALA A 101 2.11 -9.24 -10.69
CA ALA A 101 1.86 -10.62 -11.12
C ALA A 101 1.72 -10.71 -12.66
N ALA A 102 0.92 -9.85 -13.28
CA ALA A 102 0.71 -9.88 -14.72
C ALA A 102 1.95 -9.44 -15.52
N ALA A 103 2.77 -8.53 -14.98
CA ALA A 103 3.96 -8.03 -15.65
C ALA A 103 5.17 -8.98 -15.54
N THR A 104 5.32 -9.68 -14.40
CA THR A 104 6.56 -10.37 -14.07
C THR A 104 6.42 -11.87 -13.83
N TYR A 105 5.21 -12.43 -13.89
CA TYR A 105 5.04 -13.87 -13.79
C TYR A 105 5.33 -14.57 -15.12
N HIS A 106 6.37 -15.41 -15.14
CA HIS A 106 6.73 -16.23 -16.29
C HIS A 106 6.77 -17.71 -15.88
N PRO A 107 5.74 -18.50 -16.24
CA PRO A 107 5.64 -19.89 -15.80
C PRO A 107 6.76 -20.79 -16.35
N ASP A 108 7.34 -20.39 -17.49
CA ASP A 108 8.38 -21.13 -18.21
C ASP A 108 9.81 -20.79 -17.75
N CYS A 109 9.97 -19.84 -16.83
CA CYS A 109 11.26 -19.43 -16.27
C CYS A 109 11.56 -20.17 -14.95
N GLU A 110 12.84 -20.33 -14.61
CA GLU A 110 13.24 -20.81 -13.28
C GLU A 110 12.82 -19.82 -12.19
N GLU A 111 13.15 -18.54 -12.37
CA GLU A 111 12.62 -17.44 -11.57
C GLU A 111 11.25 -17.04 -12.09
N LYS A 112 10.20 -17.58 -11.48
CA LYS A 112 8.82 -17.40 -11.95
C LYS A 112 8.25 -16.01 -11.71
N ILE A 113 8.80 -15.25 -10.77
CA ILE A 113 8.35 -13.89 -10.43
C ILE A 113 9.58 -13.01 -10.27
N GLN A 114 9.56 -11.86 -10.94
CA GLN A 114 10.58 -10.83 -10.79
C GLN A 114 10.00 -9.58 -10.12
N ALA A 115 10.87 -8.80 -9.47
CA ALA A 115 10.48 -7.50 -8.94
C ALA A 115 10.46 -6.46 -10.07
N LEU A 116 9.48 -5.57 -10.06
CA LEU A 116 9.49 -4.38 -10.93
C LEU A 116 10.54 -3.38 -10.40
N PRO A 117 11.67 -3.13 -11.10
CA PRO A 117 12.78 -2.35 -10.55
C PRO A 117 12.39 -0.94 -10.13
N GLN A 118 11.46 -0.31 -10.85
CA GLN A 118 10.95 1.03 -10.54
C GLN A 118 10.15 1.09 -9.23
N TRP A 119 9.67 -0.05 -8.73
CA TRP A 119 8.86 -0.14 -7.50
C TRP A 119 9.58 -0.86 -6.36
N ASP A 120 10.70 -1.55 -6.61
CA ASP A 120 11.54 -2.22 -5.59
C ASP A 120 12.75 -1.35 -5.17
N LEU A 121 12.50 -0.05 -4.94
CA LEU A 121 13.52 0.89 -4.49
C LEU A 121 13.57 0.98 -2.96
N GLN A 122 14.72 1.37 -2.41
CA GLN A 122 14.84 1.62 -0.96
C GLN A 122 14.08 2.87 -0.50
N SER A 123 13.92 3.86 -1.39
CA SER A 123 13.25 5.12 -1.07
C SER A 123 11.76 5.04 -1.38
N LEU A 124 10.93 5.13 -0.35
CA LEU A 124 9.47 5.18 -0.48
C LEU A 124 9.01 6.37 -1.31
N ASP A 125 9.66 7.52 -1.14
CA ASP A 125 9.33 8.73 -1.90
C ASP A 125 9.59 8.51 -3.39
N MET A 126 10.71 7.85 -3.75
CA MET A 126 10.99 7.51 -5.15
C MET A 126 9.99 6.50 -5.72
N ILE A 127 9.54 5.53 -4.94
CA ILE A 127 8.49 4.60 -5.36
C ILE A 127 7.19 5.37 -5.61
N GLY A 128 6.82 6.26 -4.69
CA GLY A 128 5.64 7.12 -4.82
C GLY A 128 5.71 7.98 -6.07
N GLU A 129 6.85 8.62 -6.34
CA GLU A 129 7.05 9.44 -7.53
C GLU A 129 6.99 8.61 -8.82
N ASN A 130 7.58 7.41 -8.83
CA ASN A 130 7.52 6.51 -9.98
C ASN A 130 6.08 6.08 -10.28
N LYS A 131 5.28 5.78 -9.25
CA LYS A 131 3.86 5.44 -9.42
C LYS A 131 3.04 6.65 -9.85
N ALA A 132 3.06 7.72 -9.06
CA ALA A 132 2.26 8.93 -9.29
C ALA A 132 2.57 9.57 -10.63
N TYR A 133 3.84 9.87 -10.93
CA TYR A 133 4.20 10.67 -12.10
C TYR A 133 4.57 9.85 -13.32
N ARG A 134 5.31 8.75 -13.13
CA ARG A 134 5.80 7.98 -14.30
C ARG A 134 4.77 6.96 -14.76
N PHE A 135 4.13 6.23 -13.85
CA PHE A 135 3.19 5.19 -14.26
C PHE A 135 1.83 5.77 -14.69
N PHE A 136 1.28 6.74 -13.95
CA PHE A 136 -0.03 7.32 -14.28
C PHE A 136 0.03 8.45 -15.33
N PHE A 137 1.04 9.33 -15.32
CA PHE A 137 1.03 10.51 -16.20
C PHE A 137 1.96 10.47 -17.42
N LEU A 138 2.87 9.50 -17.53
CA LEU A 138 3.71 9.37 -18.72
C LEU A 138 3.00 8.54 -19.80
N SER A 139 2.91 9.11 -21.00
CA SER A 139 2.29 8.43 -22.15
C SER A 139 2.96 7.08 -22.40
N ASN A 140 2.17 6.02 -22.59
CA ASN A 140 2.60 4.64 -22.83
C ASN A 140 3.28 3.95 -21.64
N ALA A 141 3.32 4.55 -20.44
CA ALA A 141 3.93 3.90 -19.28
C ALA A 141 3.21 2.62 -18.89
N TYR A 142 1.88 2.58 -18.99
CA TYR A 142 1.10 1.36 -18.81
C TYR A 142 1.62 0.24 -19.72
N THR A 143 1.67 0.49 -21.03
CA THR A 143 2.16 -0.48 -22.02
C THR A 143 3.59 -0.92 -21.74
N GLY A 144 4.47 0.01 -21.35
CA GLY A 144 5.86 -0.29 -21.05
C GLY A 144 6.04 -1.20 -19.83
N VAL A 145 5.17 -1.14 -18.83
CA VAL A 145 5.21 -2.07 -17.68
C VAL A 145 4.92 -3.51 -18.10
N PHE A 146 4.14 -3.72 -19.16
CA PHE A 146 3.74 -5.03 -19.66
C PHE A 146 4.42 -5.43 -20.99
N GLU A 147 5.52 -4.79 -21.34
CA GLU A 147 6.25 -5.06 -22.60
C GLU A 147 6.67 -6.54 -22.67
N ASP A 148 7.26 -7.04 -21.58
CA ASP A 148 7.76 -8.41 -21.45
C ASP A 148 6.75 -9.40 -20.83
N ALA A 149 5.51 -8.98 -20.61
CA ALA A 149 4.49 -9.81 -19.95
C ALA A 149 4.18 -11.10 -20.73
N HIS A 150 3.99 -12.20 -20.01
CA HIS A 150 3.66 -13.49 -20.60
C HIS A 150 2.34 -13.41 -21.41
N PRO A 151 2.24 -14.02 -22.62
CA PRO A 151 1.07 -13.87 -23.50
C PRO A 151 -0.27 -14.25 -22.87
N GLU A 152 -0.29 -15.20 -21.92
CA GLU A 152 -1.50 -15.62 -21.22
C GLU A 152 -2.17 -14.50 -20.40
N PHE A 153 -1.41 -13.48 -19.98
CA PHE A 153 -1.97 -12.35 -19.24
C PHE A 153 -2.55 -11.26 -20.12
N ARG A 154 -2.42 -11.34 -21.46
CA ARG A 154 -2.86 -10.25 -22.36
C ARG A 154 -4.33 -9.90 -22.19
N ALA A 155 -5.21 -10.90 -22.04
CA ALA A 155 -6.63 -10.67 -21.83
C ALA A 155 -6.93 -9.89 -20.53
N VAL A 156 -6.15 -10.14 -19.47
CA VAL A 156 -6.27 -9.43 -18.18
C VAL A 156 -5.68 -8.03 -18.27
N ILE A 157 -4.51 -7.90 -18.90
CA ILE A 157 -3.79 -6.64 -19.09
C ILE A 157 -4.65 -5.68 -19.92
N ASP A 158 -5.14 -6.10 -21.08
CA ASP A 158 -5.92 -5.26 -21.99
C ASP A 158 -7.39 -5.10 -21.55
N GLY A 159 -7.79 -5.74 -20.45
CA GLY A 159 -9.17 -5.72 -19.92
C GLY A 159 -9.23 -5.20 -18.49
N PRO A 160 -9.53 -6.05 -17.49
CA PRO A 160 -9.78 -5.61 -16.12
C PRO A 160 -8.64 -4.78 -15.51
N LEU A 161 -7.38 -5.12 -15.81
CA LEU A 161 -6.24 -4.40 -15.25
C LEU A 161 -6.11 -2.98 -15.82
N PHE A 162 -6.52 -2.77 -17.07
CA PHE A 162 -6.52 -1.45 -17.70
C PHE A 162 -7.67 -0.57 -17.18
N GLU A 163 -8.84 -1.16 -16.93
CA GLU A 163 -9.95 -0.48 -16.27
C GLU A 163 -9.60 -0.05 -14.84
N LEU A 164 -8.93 -0.93 -14.06
CA LEU A 164 -8.40 -0.57 -12.74
C LEU A 164 -7.35 0.54 -12.82
N TYR A 165 -6.48 0.51 -13.84
CA TYR A 165 -5.52 1.58 -14.07
C TYR A 165 -6.20 2.94 -14.24
N TYR A 166 -7.31 3.00 -14.99
CA TYR A 166 -8.06 4.25 -15.15
C TYR A 166 -8.69 4.77 -13.86
N ILE A 167 -9.20 3.87 -13.01
CA ILE A 167 -9.72 4.24 -11.68
C ILE A 167 -8.64 4.96 -10.87
N PHE A 168 -7.45 4.36 -10.76
CA PHE A 168 -6.39 4.94 -9.94
C PHE A 168 -5.72 6.16 -10.60
N LEU A 169 -5.69 6.22 -11.93
CA LEU A 169 -5.31 7.42 -12.68
C LEU A 169 -6.23 8.60 -12.35
N GLU A 170 -7.54 8.38 -12.30
CA GLU A 170 -8.51 9.43 -11.97
C GLU A 170 -8.36 9.90 -10.52
N ILE A 171 -8.21 8.97 -9.58
CA ILE A 171 -7.96 9.28 -8.16
C ILE A 171 -6.70 10.12 -7.99
N GLU A 172 -5.61 9.77 -8.69
CA GLU A 172 -4.35 10.51 -8.65
C GLU A 172 -4.47 11.89 -9.31
N HIS A 173 -5.22 11.99 -10.42
CA HIS A 173 -5.50 13.28 -11.06
C HIS A 173 -6.25 14.23 -10.12
N GLN A 174 -7.25 13.73 -9.37
CA GLN A 174 -7.98 14.52 -8.38
C GLN A 174 -7.09 14.95 -7.22
N TYR A 175 -6.17 14.10 -6.75
CA TYR A 175 -5.17 14.47 -5.74
C TYR A 175 -4.27 15.60 -6.21
N VAL A 176 -3.68 15.48 -7.41
CA VAL A 176 -2.82 16.51 -8.00
C VAL A 176 -3.58 17.83 -8.17
N GLN A 177 -4.85 17.77 -8.57
CA GLN A 177 -5.71 18.94 -8.65
C GLN A 177 -5.91 19.60 -7.28
N ALA A 178 -6.24 18.83 -6.24
CA ALA A 178 -6.40 19.33 -4.87
C ALA A 178 -5.11 20.01 -4.36
N GLN A 179 -3.94 19.39 -4.57
CA GLN A 179 -2.65 19.96 -4.18
C GLN A 179 -2.37 21.29 -4.90
N ARG A 180 -2.65 21.38 -6.20
CA ARG A 180 -2.51 22.63 -6.97
C ARG A 180 -3.41 23.73 -6.43
N MET A 181 -4.64 23.40 -6.02
CA MET A 181 -5.57 24.35 -5.43
C MET A 181 -5.07 24.87 -4.08
N LEU A 182 -4.59 23.98 -3.20
CA LEU A 182 -4.01 24.35 -1.90
C LEU A 182 -2.77 25.26 -2.06
N ILE A 183 -1.89 24.96 -3.01
CA ILE A 183 -0.71 25.80 -3.30
C ILE A 183 -1.15 27.20 -3.76
N ARG A 184 -2.17 27.29 -4.62
CA ARG A 184 -2.72 28.57 -5.08
C ARG A 184 -3.35 29.37 -3.93
N ALA A 185 -4.16 28.73 -3.10
CA ALA A 185 -4.80 29.35 -1.93
C ALA A 185 -3.77 29.97 -0.98
N LYS A 186 -2.69 29.24 -0.68
CA LYS A 186 -1.57 29.74 0.16
C LYS A 186 -0.95 31.03 -0.39
N ARG A 187 -0.98 31.23 -1.71
CA ARG A 187 -0.45 32.43 -2.37
C ARG A 187 -1.45 33.57 -2.45
N THR A 188 -2.74 33.27 -2.59
CA THR A 188 -3.80 34.28 -2.81
C THR A 188 -4.58 34.65 -1.55
N GLY A 189 -4.44 33.90 -0.46
CA GLY A 189 -5.19 34.11 0.79
C GLY A 189 -6.63 33.59 0.79
N ASP A 190 -7.09 32.98 -0.31
CA ASP A 190 -8.44 32.40 -0.45
C ASP A 190 -8.45 30.95 0.07
N SER A 191 -8.43 30.78 1.39
CA SER A 191 -8.25 29.45 2.01
C SER A 191 -9.55 28.68 2.22
N GLU A 192 -10.66 29.34 2.57
CA GLU A 192 -11.89 28.66 3.02
C GLU A 192 -12.63 27.99 1.85
N SER A 193 -12.88 28.72 0.76
CA SER A 193 -13.51 28.21 -0.47
C SER A 193 -12.67 27.10 -1.14
N VAL A 194 -11.34 27.16 -1.00
CA VAL A 194 -10.46 26.11 -1.52
C VAL A 194 -10.49 24.86 -0.65
N GLN A 195 -10.55 24.99 0.68
CA GLN A 195 -10.66 23.85 1.59
C GLN A 195 -11.95 23.05 1.34
N GLU A 196 -13.08 23.72 1.12
CA GLU A 196 -14.34 23.05 0.80
C GLU A 196 -14.24 22.22 -0.49
N LYS A 197 -13.68 22.80 -1.56
CA LYS A 197 -13.47 22.07 -2.82
C LYS A 197 -12.50 20.90 -2.70
N VAL A 198 -11.44 21.06 -1.91
CA VAL A 198 -10.49 19.98 -1.64
C VAL A 198 -11.16 18.84 -0.87
N ALA A 199 -12.00 19.16 0.12
CA ALA A 199 -12.78 18.17 0.85
C ALA A 199 -13.78 17.44 -0.04
N GLU A 200 -14.42 18.12 -1.00
CA GLU A 200 -15.30 17.48 -1.97
C GLU A 200 -14.54 16.58 -2.95
N LEU A 201 -13.36 17.00 -3.44
CA LEU A 201 -12.49 16.12 -4.25
C LEU A 201 -12.10 14.88 -3.45
N GLU A 202 -11.76 15.02 -2.17
CA GLU A 202 -11.36 13.89 -1.34
C GLU A 202 -12.50 12.89 -1.12
N LYS A 203 -13.75 13.36 -0.98
CA LYS A 203 -14.93 12.49 -0.92
C LYS A 203 -15.18 11.80 -2.26
N GLU A 204 -14.93 12.47 -3.37
CA GLU A 204 -15.11 11.88 -4.70
C GLU A 204 -14.09 10.77 -4.97
N ARG A 205 -12.83 10.95 -4.56
CA ARG A 205 -11.80 9.90 -4.60
C ARG A 205 -12.25 8.62 -3.88
N ASP A 206 -12.93 8.76 -2.74
CA ASP A 206 -13.48 7.63 -1.98
C ASP A 206 -14.65 6.93 -2.71
N ARG A 207 -15.38 7.64 -3.58
CA ARG A 207 -16.49 7.08 -4.36
C ARG A 207 -16.05 6.38 -5.64
N ILE A 208 -14.89 6.74 -6.19
CA ILE A 208 -14.36 6.11 -7.40
C ILE A 208 -13.89 4.68 -7.12
N ALA A 209 -13.12 4.47 -6.05
CA ALA A 209 -12.59 3.15 -5.67
C ALA A 209 -13.45 2.48 -4.59
N THR A 210 -14.62 1.98 -5.01
CA THR A 210 -15.52 1.17 -4.16
C THR A 210 -15.29 -0.32 -4.37
N TYR A 211 -15.68 -1.15 -3.39
CA TYR A 211 -15.62 -2.60 -3.51
C TYR A 211 -16.45 -3.09 -4.70
N GLU A 212 -17.66 -2.57 -4.83
CA GLU A 212 -18.62 -2.99 -5.85
C GLU A 212 -18.07 -2.73 -7.25
N ARG A 213 -17.52 -1.54 -7.47
CA ARG A 213 -16.91 -1.17 -8.75
C ARG A 213 -15.67 -2.01 -9.05
N PHE A 214 -14.87 -2.30 -8.03
CA PHE A 214 -13.68 -3.13 -8.16
C PHE A 214 -14.04 -4.56 -8.57
N MET A 215 -15.02 -5.18 -7.91
CA MET A 215 -15.49 -6.53 -8.22
C MET A 215 -16.17 -6.60 -9.60
N GLU A 216 -16.94 -5.58 -9.97
CA GLU A 216 -17.54 -5.45 -11.31
C GLU A 216 -16.46 -5.49 -12.40
N ILE A 217 -15.37 -4.75 -12.23
CA ILE A 217 -14.25 -4.74 -13.19
C ILE A 217 -13.58 -6.12 -13.26
N LEU A 218 -13.40 -6.79 -12.13
CA LEU A 218 -12.85 -8.14 -12.11
C LEU A 218 -13.80 -9.20 -12.69
N GLY A 219 -15.07 -8.86 -12.95
CA GLY A 219 -16.09 -9.80 -13.42
C GLY A 219 -16.52 -10.80 -12.34
N GLU A 220 -16.28 -10.47 -11.06
CA GLU A 220 -16.56 -11.34 -9.92
C GLU A 220 -17.88 -10.94 -9.23
N PRO A 221 -18.67 -11.89 -8.71
CA PRO A 221 -19.94 -11.59 -8.08
C PRO A 221 -19.77 -10.87 -6.75
N LEU A 222 -20.70 -9.96 -6.46
CA LEU A 222 -20.85 -9.38 -5.11
C LEU A 222 -21.37 -10.46 -4.16
N LYS A 223 -20.66 -10.65 -3.04
CA LYS A 223 -21.04 -11.61 -1.98
C LYS A 223 -21.91 -10.94 -0.92
#